data_AF-A0A9X9LAJ0-F1
#
_entry.id   AF-A0A9X9LAJ0-F1
#
_cell.length_a   1.000
_cell.length_b   1.000
_cell.length_c   1.000
_cell.angle_alpha   90.00
_cell.angle_beta   90.00
_cell.angle_gamma   90.00
#
_symmetry.space_group_name_H-M   'P 1'
#
loop_
_entity.id
_entity.type
_entity.pdbx_description
1 polymer ?
#
loop_
_entity_poly.entity_id
_entity_poly.type
_entity_poly.pdbx_seq_one_letter_code
_entity_poly.pdbx_strand_id
1 'polypeptide(L)'
;MAIERLKSAANSKLSIQQTYRHDLESFFYVFLAGCIEYEFVDEAKLRNLDKWCKGEIDTCYLSKYTDILDLEIILDKFTPSFVGLKELAKSLRTILFKDENFFATPEDRGSIYRRMIMAFDKTIKDIKGKIDL
;
A
#
# COMPACT_ATOMS: atom_id res chain seq x y z
N MET A 1 -5.91 -10.30 4.30
CA MET A 1 -5.35 -9.00 4.69
C MET A 1 -4.06 -9.05 5.53
N ALA A 2 -3.02 -8.32 5.15
CA ALA A 2 -1.83 -8.12 6.02
C ALA A 2 -2.22 -7.46 7.35
N ILE A 3 -3.15 -6.50 7.28
CA ILE A 3 -3.60 -5.72 8.44
C ILE A 3 -4.55 -6.51 9.35
N GLU A 4 -5.35 -7.43 8.81
CA GLU A 4 -6.20 -8.35 9.59
C GLU A 4 -5.36 -9.35 10.37
N ARG A 5 -4.26 -9.84 9.78
CA ARG A 5 -3.32 -10.70 10.50
C ARG A 5 -2.64 -9.95 11.63
N LEU A 6 -2.27 -8.69 11.42
CA LEU A 6 -1.77 -7.84 12.51
C LEU A 6 -2.84 -7.62 13.58
N LYS A 7 -4.10 -7.36 13.20
CA LYS A 7 -5.24 -7.25 14.12
C LYS A 7 -5.49 -8.53 14.92
N SER A 8 -5.39 -9.71 14.29
CA SER A 8 -5.57 -11.00 14.95
C SER A 8 -4.42 -11.31 15.91
N ALA A 9 -3.19 -11.03 15.47
CA ALA A 9 -2.02 -11.19 16.32
C ALA A 9 -2.06 -10.25 17.54
N ALA A 10 -2.55 -9.02 17.37
CA ALA A 10 -2.82 -8.07 18.44
C ALA A 10 -3.86 -8.59 19.45
N ASN A 11 -4.99 -9.14 18.96
CA ASN A 11 -6.15 -9.42 19.81
C ASN A 11 -6.23 -10.84 20.39
N SER A 12 -5.68 -11.87 19.73
CA SER A 12 -6.06 -13.27 20.08
C SER A 12 -5.01 -14.37 19.86
N LYS A 13 -3.79 -14.05 19.39
CA LYS A 13 -2.71 -15.03 19.03
C LYS A 13 -3.11 -16.14 18.04
N LEU A 14 -4.32 -16.14 17.49
CA LEU A 14 -4.78 -17.13 16.52
C LEU A 14 -4.34 -16.76 15.09
N SER A 15 -3.84 -17.77 14.35
CA SER A 15 -3.42 -17.61 12.96
C SER A 15 -4.63 -17.66 12.02
N ILE A 16 -4.83 -16.60 11.24
CA ILE A 16 -5.83 -16.56 10.16
C ILE A 16 -5.26 -17.23 8.90
N GLN A 17 -6.12 -17.94 8.16
CA GLN A 17 -5.75 -18.54 6.87
C GLN A 17 -5.31 -17.48 5.87
N GLN A 18 -4.11 -17.63 5.32
CA GLN A 18 -3.58 -16.71 4.30
C GLN A 18 -4.34 -16.86 2.98
N THR A 19 -4.57 -15.72 2.34
CA THR A 19 -5.25 -15.60 1.05
C THR A 19 -4.49 -14.63 0.15
N TYR A 20 -4.70 -14.71 -1.16
CA TYR A 20 -4.05 -13.83 -2.14
C TYR A 20 -4.23 -12.33 -1.86
N ARG A 21 -5.35 -11.92 -1.23
CA ARG A 21 -5.60 -10.53 -0.85
C ARG A 21 -4.57 -10.03 0.17
N HIS A 22 -4.13 -10.92 1.08
CA HIS A 22 -3.03 -10.62 2.02
C HIS A 22 -1.74 -10.24 1.30
N ASP A 23 -1.41 -10.97 0.24
CA ASP A 23 -0.19 -10.77 -0.51
C ASP A 23 -0.26 -9.45 -1.31
N LEU A 24 -1.43 -9.15 -1.89
CA LEU A 24 -1.67 -7.90 -2.63
C LEU A 24 -1.64 -6.66 -1.72
N GLU A 25 -2.19 -6.74 -0.51
CA GLU A 25 -2.05 -5.65 0.47
C GLU A 25 -0.61 -5.50 0.95
N SER A 26 0.09 -6.61 1.22
CA SER A 26 1.50 -6.58 1.60
C SER A 26 2.34 -5.91 0.51
N PHE A 27 2.08 -6.26 -0.75
CA PHE A 27 2.66 -5.61 -1.91
C PHE A 27 2.38 -4.10 -1.92
N PHE A 28 1.14 -3.68 -1.63
CA PHE A 28 0.80 -2.26 -1.56
C PHE A 28 1.58 -1.51 -0.48
N TYR A 29 1.72 -2.08 0.72
CA TYR A 29 2.56 -1.46 1.77
C TYR A 29 4.03 -1.38 1.36
N VAL A 30 4.57 -2.41 0.71
CA VAL A 30 5.96 -2.39 0.20
C VAL A 30 6.12 -1.33 -0.89
N PHE A 31 5.15 -1.20 -1.80
CA PHE A 31 5.13 -0.16 -2.82
C PHE A 31 5.15 1.25 -2.21
N LEU A 32 4.32 1.52 -1.20
CA LEU A 32 4.31 2.80 -0.49
C LEU A 32 5.65 3.07 0.21
N ALA A 33 6.21 2.06 0.91
CA ALA A 33 7.51 2.18 1.54
C ALA A 33 8.63 2.46 0.51
N GLY A 34 8.57 1.81 -0.65
CA GLY A 34 9.42 2.10 -1.82
C GLY A 34 9.38 3.57 -2.21
N CYS A 35 8.19 4.12 -2.39
CA CYS A 35 8.00 5.52 -2.83
C CYS A 35 8.43 6.58 -1.79
N ILE A 36 8.60 6.18 -0.52
CA ILE A 36 8.84 7.08 0.60
C ILE A 36 10.28 7.00 1.11
N GLU A 37 10.85 5.80 1.20
CA GLU A 37 12.15 5.57 1.83
C GLU A 37 13.28 5.38 0.82
N TYR A 38 12.99 5.05 -0.45
CA TYR A 38 14.02 4.69 -1.43
C TYR A 38 14.28 5.79 -2.47
N GLU A 39 14.76 6.95 -2.04
CA GLU A 39 15.20 8.00 -2.95
C GLU A 39 16.63 7.75 -3.46
N PHE A 40 16.91 8.16 -4.70
CA PHE A 40 18.25 8.09 -5.31
C PHE A 40 19.12 9.34 -5.02
N VAL A 41 18.67 10.25 -4.15
CA VAL A 41 19.34 11.53 -3.87
C VAL A 41 19.91 11.49 -2.44
N ASP A 42 21.18 11.92 -2.29
CA ASP A 42 22.00 11.85 -1.07
C ASP A 42 21.38 12.50 0.19
N GLU A 43 20.30 13.28 0.05
CA GLU A 43 19.68 14.05 1.14
C GLU A 43 18.37 13.44 1.67
N ALA A 44 18.14 12.14 1.48
CA ALA A 44 16.91 11.47 1.89
C ALA A 44 16.68 11.61 3.42
N LYS A 45 15.90 12.64 3.81
CA LYS A 45 15.28 12.72 5.13
C LYS A 45 14.44 11.46 5.29
N LEU A 46 14.82 10.59 6.24
CA LEU A 46 13.98 9.48 6.68
C LEU A 46 12.57 10.02 7.00
N ARG A 47 11.59 9.68 6.16
CA ARG A 47 10.20 10.15 6.31
C ARG A 47 9.40 9.32 7.31
N ASN A 48 10.12 8.43 8.00
CA ASN A 48 9.79 7.75 9.24
C ASN A 48 8.54 6.86 9.14
N LEU A 49 8.67 5.79 8.34
CA LEU A 49 7.78 4.63 8.39
C LEU A 49 8.18 3.61 9.48
N ASP A 50 9.03 3.98 10.45
CA ASP A 50 9.52 3.05 11.48
C ASP A 50 8.34 2.41 12.23
N LYS A 51 7.28 3.16 12.51
CA LYS A 51 6.10 2.63 13.22
C LYS A 51 5.34 1.53 12.45
N TRP A 52 5.57 1.36 11.15
CA TRP A 52 4.98 0.25 10.40
C TRP A 52 5.65 -1.10 10.67
N CYS A 53 6.90 -1.08 11.16
CA CYS A 53 7.75 -2.29 11.24
C CYS A 53 8.52 -2.42 12.57
N LYS A 54 8.78 -1.32 13.27
CA LYS A 54 9.53 -1.22 14.52
C LYS A 54 8.55 -0.83 15.63
N GLY A 55 8.24 -1.77 16.51
CA GLY A 55 7.33 -1.54 17.64
C GLY A 55 6.49 -2.78 17.95
N GLU A 56 5.57 -2.64 18.90
CA GLU A 56 4.59 -3.67 19.21
C GLU A 56 3.63 -3.89 18.03
N ILE A 57 3.08 -5.10 17.92
CA ILE A 57 2.17 -5.49 16.84
C ILE A 57 0.99 -4.52 16.71
N ASP A 58 0.45 -4.06 17.85
CA ASP A 58 -0.66 -3.11 17.93
C ASP A 58 -0.29 -1.75 17.34
N THR A 59 0.92 -1.28 17.59
CA THR A 59 1.43 -0.01 17.04
C THR A 59 1.60 -0.13 15.52
N CYS A 60 2.12 -1.26 15.04
CA CYS A 60 2.27 -1.54 13.61
C CYS A 60 0.91 -1.59 12.91
N TYR A 61 -0.06 -2.27 13.52
CA TYR A 61 -1.44 -2.35 13.04
C TYR A 61 -2.09 -0.97 12.94
N LEU A 62 -2.12 -0.22 14.06
CA LEU A 62 -2.81 1.07 14.12
C LEU A 62 -2.20 2.09 13.17
N SER A 63 -0.87 2.11 13.05
CA SER A 63 -0.17 3.01 12.13
C SER A 63 -0.55 2.70 10.68
N LYS A 64 -0.41 1.44 10.25
CA LYS A 64 -0.79 1.01 8.88
C LYS A 64 -2.28 1.21 8.59
N TYR A 65 -3.15 1.07 9.59
CA TYR A 65 -4.59 1.25 9.41
C TYR A 65 -4.95 2.72 9.17
N THR A 66 -4.46 3.58 10.06
CA THR A 66 -4.74 5.02 10.03
C THR A 66 -4.19 5.65 8.74
N ASP A 67 -2.98 5.26 8.36
CA ASP A 67 -2.30 5.75 7.16
C ASP A 67 -2.99 5.33 5.84
N ILE A 68 -3.78 4.25 5.85
CA ILE A 68 -4.56 3.81 4.67
C ILE A 68 -5.95 4.46 4.63
N LEU A 69 -6.50 4.78 5.80
CA LEU A 69 -7.70 5.59 5.91
C LEU A 69 -7.45 7.01 5.41
N ASP A 70 -6.33 7.62 5.83
CA ASP A 70 -5.89 8.94 5.38
C ASP A 70 -4.65 8.84 4.48
N LEU A 71 -4.87 8.35 3.25
CA LEU A 71 -3.80 8.12 2.29
C LEU A 71 -3.06 9.40 1.92
N GLU A 72 -3.70 10.58 1.96
CA GLU A 72 -3.06 11.84 1.53
C GLU A 72 -1.83 12.19 2.38
N ILE A 73 -1.88 11.94 3.69
CA ILE A 73 -0.72 12.09 4.60
C ILE A 73 0.47 11.24 4.12
N ILE A 74 0.21 10.06 3.57
CA ILE A 74 1.24 9.15 3.06
C ILE A 74 1.75 9.62 1.70
N LEU A 75 0.88 10.12 0.83
CA LEU A 75 1.28 10.65 -0.47
C LEU A 75 2.19 11.87 -0.32
N ASP A 76 1.98 12.71 0.69
CA ASP A 76 2.87 13.86 0.95
C ASP A 76 4.28 13.45 1.36
N LYS A 77 4.45 12.21 1.83
CA LYS A 77 5.76 11.63 2.10
C LYS A 77 6.44 11.05 0.86
N PHE A 78 5.83 11.06 -0.32
CA PHE A 78 6.52 10.56 -1.52
C PHE A 78 7.75 11.41 -1.83
N THR A 79 8.83 10.76 -2.20
CA THR A 79 10.06 11.43 -2.60
C THR A 79 9.91 12.04 -4.00
N PRO A 80 10.64 13.13 -4.32
CA PRO A 80 10.61 13.78 -5.63
C PRO A 80 10.57 12.83 -6.83
N SER A 81 11.40 11.78 -6.80
CA SER A 81 11.49 10.78 -7.89
C SER A 81 10.20 9.99 -8.12
N PHE A 82 9.33 9.88 -7.11
CA PHE A 82 8.11 9.07 -7.16
C PHE A 82 6.82 9.88 -7.10
N VAL A 83 6.85 11.22 -7.17
CA VAL A 83 5.63 12.05 -7.19
C VAL A 83 4.66 11.62 -8.30
N GLY A 84 5.19 11.18 -9.46
CA GLY A 84 4.38 10.64 -10.57
C GLY A 84 3.58 9.38 -10.24
N LEU A 85 3.88 8.70 -9.13
CA LEU A 85 3.22 7.46 -8.69
C LEU A 85 2.06 7.71 -7.70
N LYS A 86 1.78 8.96 -7.28
CA LYS A 86 0.70 9.26 -6.33
C LYS A 86 -0.68 8.77 -6.83
N GLU A 87 -0.98 8.97 -8.12
CA GLU A 87 -2.26 8.52 -8.70
C GLU A 87 -2.38 7.00 -8.82
N LEU A 88 -1.24 6.31 -9.01
CA LEU A 88 -1.19 4.85 -8.93
C LEU A 88 -1.50 4.39 -7.50
N ALA A 89 -0.89 5.02 -6.48
CA ALA A 89 -1.14 4.71 -5.08
C ALA A 89 -2.62 4.84 -4.70
N LYS A 90 -3.27 5.93 -5.12
CA LYS A 90 -4.73 6.13 -4.95
C LYS A 90 -5.54 5.03 -5.63
N SER A 91 -5.19 4.70 -6.88
CA SER A 91 -5.88 3.66 -7.65
C SER A 91 -5.77 2.29 -6.98
N LEU A 92 -4.56 1.90 -6.55
CA LEU A 92 -4.32 0.64 -5.84
C LEU A 92 -5.06 0.61 -4.50
N ARG A 93 -5.05 1.72 -3.73
CA ARG A 93 -5.83 1.83 -2.49
C ARG A 93 -7.31 1.61 -2.75
N THR A 94 -7.88 2.24 -3.77
CA THR A 94 -9.28 2.02 -4.14
C THR A 94 -9.51 0.56 -4.55
N ILE A 95 -8.65 -0.05 -5.36
CA ILE A 95 -8.84 -1.45 -5.78
C ILE A 95 -8.82 -2.42 -4.57
N LEU A 96 -7.96 -2.15 -3.60
CA LEU A 96 -7.72 -3.04 -2.45
C LEU A 96 -8.64 -2.76 -1.26
N PHE A 97 -9.15 -1.55 -1.10
CA PHE A 97 -9.85 -1.10 0.12
C PHE A 97 -11.19 -0.39 -0.13
N LYS A 98 -11.74 -0.39 -1.35
CA LYS A 98 -13.00 0.32 -1.69
C LYS A 98 -14.24 -0.27 -1.03
N ASP A 99 -14.31 -1.57 -0.85
CA ASP A 99 -15.47 -2.18 -0.20
C ASP A 99 -15.29 -2.07 1.32
N GLU A 100 -16.29 -1.53 2.02
CA GLU A 100 -16.32 -1.38 3.49
C GLU A 100 -16.05 -2.71 4.22
N ASN A 101 -16.12 -3.83 3.51
CA ASN A 101 -15.59 -5.11 3.94
C ASN A 101 -14.08 -5.21 3.65
N PHE A 102 -13.30 -4.41 4.40
CA PHE A 102 -11.84 -4.46 4.42
C PHE A 102 -11.32 -5.91 4.54
N PHE A 103 -12.02 -6.75 5.30
CA PHE A 103 -11.54 -8.09 5.71
C PHE A 103 -11.93 -9.23 4.75
N ALA A 104 -12.95 -9.08 3.91
CA ALA A 104 -13.49 -10.22 3.13
C ALA A 104 -12.65 -10.52 1.88
N THR A 105 -12.11 -11.72 1.70
CA THR A 105 -11.44 -12.06 0.42
C THR A 105 -12.48 -12.45 -0.62
N PRO A 106 -12.60 -11.76 -1.77
CA PRO A 106 -13.52 -12.19 -2.84
C PRO A 106 -13.07 -13.52 -3.44
N GLU A 107 -14.02 -14.39 -3.78
CA GLU A 107 -13.73 -15.66 -4.46
C GLU A 107 -13.14 -15.44 -5.86
N ASP A 108 -13.61 -14.42 -6.58
CA ASP A 108 -13.08 -14.03 -7.89
C ASP A 108 -11.75 -13.28 -7.76
N ARG A 109 -10.67 -14.06 -7.73
CA ARG A 109 -9.29 -13.57 -7.71
C ARG A 109 -8.95 -12.72 -8.93
N GLY A 110 -9.43 -13.12 -10.11
CA GLY A 110 -9.04 -12.54 -11.39
C GLY A 110 -9.39 -11.05 -11.49
N SER A 111 -10.50 -10.66 -10.86
CA SER A 111 -10.95 -9.27 -10.86
C SER A 111 -9.95 -8.29 -10.22
N ILE A 112 -9.37 -8.62 -9.06
CA ILE A 112 -8.47 -7.71 -8.34
C ILE A 112 -7.13 -7.59 -9.07
N TYR A 113 -6.51 -8.72 -9.43
CA TYR A 113 -5.25 -8.72 -10.17
C TYR A 113 -5.37 -7.94 -11.48
N ARG A 114 -6.43 -8.19 -12.26
CA ARG A 114 -6.66 -7.48 -13.52
C ARG A 114 -6.79 -5.98 -13.31
N ARG A 115 -7.55 -5.54 -12.29
CA ARG A 115 -7.68 -4.11 -11.99
C ARG A 115 -6.35 -3.47 -11.58
N MET A 116 -5.52 -4.16 -10.78
CA MET A 116 -4.20 -3.66 -10.41
C MET A 116 -3.28 -3.56 -11.63
N ILE A 117 -3.21 -4.60 -12.46
CA ILE A 117 -2.42 -4.59 -13.71
C ILE A 117 -2.85 -3.43 -14.61
N MET A 118 -4.15 -3.24 -14.81
CA MET A 118 -4.68 -2.11 -15.59
C MET A 118 -4.29 -0.75 -15.01
N ALA A 119 -4.22 -0.61 -13.68
CA ALA A 119 -3.75 0.62 -13.05
C ALA A 119 -2.26 0.87 -13.34
N PHE A 120 -1.41 -0.15 -13.24
CA PHE A 120 0.00 -0.06 -13.63
C PHE A 120 0.17 0.29 -15.11
N ASP A 121 -0.53 -0.41 -16.01
CA ASP A 121 -0.46 -0.16 -17.45
C ASP A 121 -0.85 1.27 -17.80
N LYS A 122 -1.90 1.80 -17.15
CA LYS A 122 -2.32 3.19 -17.30
C LYS A 122 -1.21 4.15 -16.84
N THR A 123 -0.68 3.97 -15.63
CA THR A 123 0.39 4.81 -15.11
C THR A 123 1.64 4.79 -16.00
N ILE A 124 2.04 3.62 -16.51
CA ILE A 124 3.17 3.50 -17.43
C ILE A 124 2.92 4.28 -18.72
N LYS A 125 1.72 4.19 -19.29
CA LYS A 125 1.34 4.97 -20.48
C LYS A 125 1.38 6.48 -20.21
N ASP A 126 0.84 6.90 -19.06
CA ASP A 126 0.82 8.32 -18.66
C ASP A 126 2.23 8.88 -18.43
N ILE A 127 3.15 8.08 -17.87
CA ILE A 127 4.55 8.48 -17.69
C ILE A 127 5.26 8.56 -19.04
N LYS A 128 5.10 7.56 -19.91
CA LYS A 128 5.73 7.57 -21.25
C LYS A 128 5.25 8.74 -22.10
N GLY A 129 3.93 8.99 -22.14
CA GLY A 129 3.37 10.12 -22.88
C GLY A 129 3.81 11.50 -22.37
N LYS A 130 4.37 11.60 -21.16
CA LYS A 130 4.97 12.84 -20.62
C LYS A 130 6.45 13.00 -20.97
N ILE A 131 7.15 11.93 -21.36
CA ILE A 131 8.56 11.96 -21.74
C ILE A 131 8.72 12.34 -23.22
N ASP A 132 7.68 12.11 -24.03
CA ASP A 132 7.66 12.40 -25.48
C ASP A 132 7.20 13.85 -25.83
N LEU A 133 7.23 14.79 -24.87
CA LEU A 133 6.92 16.22 -25.00
C LEU A 133 8.10 17.08 -24.55
#